data_AF-A0A9Q9C2T1-F1
#
_entry.id   AF-A0A9Q9C2T1-F1
#
_cell.length_a   1.000
_cell.length_b   1.000
_cell.length_c   1.000
_cell.angle_alpha   90.00
_cell.angle_beta   90.00
_cell.angle_gamma   90.00
#
_symmetry.space_group_name_H-M   'P 1'
#
loop_
_entity.id
_entity.type
_entity.pdbx_description
1 polymer ?
#
loop_
_entity_poly.entity_id
_entity_poly.type
_entity_poly.pdbx_seq_one_letter_code
_entity_poly.pdbx_strand_id
1 'polypeptide(L)'
;MELEKGIDYIFCGSRKEMECTLRIPRPVITLTPYKSKCSDLICWVDGKDIVMTPKDLAKNLERMGGKHVVVENCELMEVFGYLPDMMYLKRKEISFILLNAQRTPPFAEDPVFLSNSRYFIRARGDERYAIIFALHKIYKNMWVVCKNVERMRMFSEVFKLELVVVKHGDDVKGRGVVAVMDGFVNVECEKLFYVGEECKGMKPMVLEMGKIGKFLHRIRDVCSMLSPAVVKGKRRLDINRLCNIEK
;
A
#
# COMPACT_ATOMS: atom_id res chain seq x y z
N MET A 1 -4.32 5.33 16.40
CA MET A 1 -3.52 4.14 16.76
C MET A 1 -2.37 4.60 17.64
N GLU A 2 -2.12 3.90 18.74
CA GLU A 2 -0.93 4.14 19.59
C GLU A 2 0.26 3.39 18.99
N LEU A 3 1.44 4.00 19.08
CA LEU A 3 2.67 3.45 18.52
C LEU A 3 3.45 2.73 19.60
N GLU A 4 3.91 1.53 19.29
CA GLU A 4 4.72 0.73 20.21
C GLU A 4 6.18 1.17 20.14
N LYS A 5 6.85 1.17 21.31
CA LYS A 5 8.26 1.50 21.40
C LYS A 5 9.09 0.38 20.76
N GLY A 6 10.08 0.75 19.97
CA GLY A 6 11.02 -0.18 19.34
C GLY A 6 10.50 -0.75 18.01
N ILE A 7 9.28 -0.40 17.60
CA ILE A 7 8.70 -0.83 16.33
C ILE A 7 8.78 0.29 15.31
N ASP A 8 9.28 -0.07 14.13
CA ASP A 8 9.26 0.80 12.96
C ASP A 8 7.99 0.64 12.18
N TYR A 9 7.58 1.73 11.55
CA TYR A 9 6.34 1.80 10.80
C TYR A 9 6.62 2.38 9.42
N ILE A 10 6.08 1.77 8.38
CA ILE A 10 5.97 2.39 7.06
C ILE A 10 4.56 2.93 6.92
N PHE A 11 4.44 4.25 6.73
CA PHE A 11 3.16 4.91 6.48
C PHE A 11 3.09 5.41 5.05
N CYS A 12 2.15 4.87 4.28
CA CYS A 12 1.89 5.26 2.89
C CYS A 12 0.69 6.21 2.83
N GLY A 13 0.96 7.50 2.60
CA GLY A 13 -0.06 8.54 2.54
C GLY A 13 0.49 9.94 2.74
N SER A 14 -0.41 10.91 2.85
CA SER A 14 -0.04 12.29 3.19
C SER A 14 0.33 12.42 4.67
N ARG A 15 1.17 13.41 5.00
CA ARG A 15 1.50 13.75 6.39
C ARG A 15 0.26 14.05 7.23
N LYS A 16 -0.72 14.74 6.65
CA LYS A 16 -2.00 15.04 7.31
C LYS A 16 -2.75 13.76 7.68
N GLU A 17 -2.81 12.79 6.77
CA GLU A 17 -3.44 11.50 7.05
C GLU A 17 -2.70 10.73 8.15
N MET A 18 -1.37 10.78 8.17
CA MET A 18 -0.56 10.18 9.23
C MET A 18 -0.92 10.79 10.59
N GLU A 19 -0.90 12.11 10.70
CA GLU A 19 -1.21 12.83 11.95
C GLU A 19 -2.66 12.60 12.42
N CYS A 20 -3.62 12.42 11.50
CA CYS A 20 -5.00 12.06 11.87
C CYS A 20 -5.14 10.61 12.36
N THR A 21 -4.18 9.74 12.02
CA THR A 21 -4.30 8.28 12.24
C THR A 21 -3.47 7.83 13.44
N LEU A 22 -2.28 8.38 13.57
CA LEU A 22 -1.30 8.01 14.57
C LEU A 22 -1.33 9.02 15.71
N ARG A 23 -1.39 8.53 16.95
CA ARG A 23 -1.24 9.37 18.13
C ARG A 23 0.25 9.60 18.37
N ILE A 24 0.83 10.56 17.63
CA ILE A 24 2.23 10.94 17.79
C ILE A 24 2.33 12.04 18.85
N PRO A 25 3.15 11.88 19.90
CA PRO A 25 3.40 12.94 20.87
C PRO A 25 3.91 14.21 20.18
N ARG A 26 3.38 15.38 20.57
CA ARG A 26 3.89 16.67 20.11
C ARG A 26 5.05 17.12 21.01
N PRO A 27 6.07 17.79 20.47
CA PRO A 27 6.24 18.16 19.05
C PRO A 27 6.62 16.95 18.17
N VAL A 28 6.10 16.90 16.92
CA VAL A 28 6.51 15.84 15.98
C VAL A 28 7.87 16.21 15.41
N ILE A 29 8.86 15.32 15.61
CA ILE A 29 10.19 15.46 15.01
C ILE A 29 10.18 14.78 13.65
N THR A 30 10.53 15.53 12.62
CA THR A 30 10.67 15.06 11.23
C THR A 30 12.13 15.11 10.82
N LEU A 31 12.66 13.97 10.39
CA LEU A 31 13.97 13.84 9.79
C LEU A 31 13.87 14.00 8.27
N THR A 32 14.72 14.87 7.73
CA THR A 32 14.83 15.12 6.29
C THR A 32 16.30 15.12 5.85
N PRO A 33 16.63 14.60 4.66
CA PRO A 33 17.99 14.71 4.12
C PRO A 33 18.31 16.16 3.68
N TYR A 34 17.29 17.00 3.49
CA TYR A 34 17.42 18.35 2.95
C TYR A 34 17.63 19.40 4.05
N LYS A 35 18.86 19.88 4.20
CA LYS A 35 19.18 20.97 5.14
C LYS A 35 18.34 22.23 4.92
N SER A 36 18.00 22.56 3.68
CA SER A 36 17.17 23.72 3.33
C SER A 36 15.73 23.65 3.86
N LYS A 37 15.25 22.46 4.24
CA LYS A 37 13.92 22.27 4.87
C LYS A 37 13.97 22.26 6.39
N CYS A 38 15.17 22.25 6.97
CA CYS A 38 15.32 22.23 8.41
C CYS A 38 14.89 23.58 8.97
N SER A 39 14.22 23.57 10.11
CA SER A 39 13.85 24.80 10.80
C SER A 39 15.11 25.47 11.36
N ASP A 40 15.26 26.78 11.17
CA ASP A 40 16.37 27.56 11.77
C ASP A 40 16.34 27.51 13.31
N LEU A 41 15.19 27.17 13.87
CA LEU A 41 14.93 27.03 15.29
C LEU A 41 15.37 25.64 15.77
N ILE A 42 16.61 25.53 16.25
CA ILE A 42 17.05 24.44 17.18
C ILE A 42 16.50 24.70 18.61
N CYS A 43 15.40 25.45 18.74
CA CYS A 43 14.72 25.62 20.00
C CYS A 43 13.44 24.78 19.97
N TRP A 44 13.37 23.85 20.92
CA TRP A 44 12.21 23.03 21.21
C TRP A 44 11.10 23.95 21.73
N VAL A 45 10.33 24.54 20.82
CA VAL A 45 9.18 25.36 21.19
C VAL A 45 7.98 24.43 21.36
N ASP A 46 7.38 24.45 22.54
CA ASP A 46 6.19 23.66 22.83
C ASP A 46 5.11 23.85 21.76
N GLY A 47 4.64 22.72 21.21
CA GLY A 47 3.56 22.67 20.23
C GLY A 47 3.94 22.85 18.76
N LYS A 48 5.19 23.21 18.42
CA LYS A 48 5.63 23.30 17.01
C LYS A 48 6.41 22.06 16.57
N ASP A 49 6.06 21.54 15.40
CA ASP A 49 6.83 20.45 14.78
C ASP A 49 8.24 20.90 14.45
N ILE A 50 9.17 19.97 14.58
CA ILE A 50 10.59 20.24 14.40
C ILE A 50 11.06 19.44 13.18
N VAL A 51 11.62 20.14 12.19
CA VAL A 51 12.21 19.51 11.00
C VAL A 51 13.71 19.68 11.07
N MET A 52 14.46 18.58 11.05
CA MET A 52 15.92 18.61 11.17
C MET A 52 16.59 17.47 10.38
N THR A 53 17.91 17.48 10.28
CA THR A 53 18.66 16.35 9.71
C THR A 53 18.88 15.24 10.75
N PRO A 54 19.11 13.99 10.33
CA PRO A 54 19.48 12.91 11.25
C PRO A 54 20.69 13.25 12.13
N LYS A 55 21.68 13.92 11.55
CA LYS A 55 22.90 14.37 12.25
C LYS A 55 22.60 15.37 13.36
N ASP A 56 21.67 16.29 13.15
CA ASP A 56 21.31 17.29 14.16
C ASP A 56 20.54 16.66 15.31
N LEU A 57 19.66 15.69 15.02
CA LEU A 57 18.96 14.93 16.06
C LEU A 57 19.95 14.09 16.88
N ALA A 58 20.88 13.39 16.22
CA ALA A 58 21.87 12.55 16.90
C ALA A 58 22.68 13.31 17.96
N LYS A 59 22.96 14.61 17.73
CA LYS A 59 23.66 15.49 18.68
C LYS A 59 22.77 16.01 19.82
N ASN A 60 21.46 16.04 19.63
CA ASN A 60 20.51 16.64 20.57
C ASN A 60 19.53 15.63 21.17
N LEU A 61 19.87 14.33 21.07
CA LEU A 61 18.98 13.24 21.42
C LEU A 61 18.47 13.29 22.86
N GLU A 62 19.30 13.72 23.80
CA GLU A 62 18.97 13.82 25.22
C GLU A 62 17.84 14.81 25.52
N ARG A 63 17.57 15.74 24.59
CA ARG A 63 16.51 16.75 24.71
C ARG A 63 15.17 16.29 24.13
N MET A 64 15.12 15.10 23.55
CA MET A 64 13.93 14.56 22.93
C MET A 64 13.02 13.90 23.98
N GLY A 65 11.79 14.40 24.14
CA GLY A 65 10.76 13.79 24.99
C GLY A 65 9.98 12.64 24.33
N GLY A 66 10.18 12.41 23.03
CA GLY A 66 9.50 11.36 22.25
C GLY A 66 10.36 10.13 21.99
N LYS A 67 9.76 9.05 21.50
CA LYS A 67 10.48 7.81 21.08
C LYS A 67 10.32 7.50 19.59
N HIS A 68 9.42 8.20 18.90
CA HIS A 68 9.18 8.04 17.47
C HIS A 68 9.57 9.32 16.74
N VAL A 69 10.23 9.17 15.60
CA VAL A 69 10.48 10.26 14.66
C VAL A 69 9.91 9.90 13.30
N VAL A 70 9.42 10.93 12.61
CA VAL A 70 8.97 10.80 11.23
C VAL A 70 10.18 10.93 10.32
N VAL A 71 10.30 10.07 9.31
CA VAL A 71 11.42 10.09 8.35
C VAL A 71 10.85 10.32 6.96
N GLU A 72 11.21 11.45 6.34
CA GLU A 72 10.82 11.78 4.96
C GLU A 72 11.96 11.45 3.99
N ASN A 73 11.62 10.95 2.79
CA ASN A 73 12.59 10.62 1.74
C ASN A 73 13.68 9.65 2.24
N CYS A 74 13.26 8.57 2.89
CA CYS A 74 14.13 7.65 3.62
C CYS A 74 15.24 7.03 2.74
N GLU A 75 14.98 6.84 1.45
CA GLU A 75 15.91 6.30 0.45
C GLU A 75 17.09 7.24 0.19
N LEU A 76 16.91 8.54 0.42
CA LEU A 76 17.96 9.54 0.22
C LEU A 76 18.87 9.67 1.46
N MET A 77 18.49 9.10 2.60
CA MET A 77 19.31 9.22 3.82
C MET A 77 20.68 8.58 3.65
N GLU A 78 20.75 7.43 2.96
CA GLU A 78 22.02 6.78 2.64
C GLU A 78 22.84 7.61 1.63
N VAL A 79 22.20 8.07 0.57
CA VAL A 79 22.84 8.89 -0.49
C VAL A 79 23.45 10.17 0.07
N PHE A 80 22.79 10.79 1.04
CA PHE A 80 23.26 12.01 1.71
C PHE A 80 24.25 11.74 2.86
N GLY A 81 24.63 10.48 3.09
CA GLY A 81 25.63 10.09 4.09
C GLY A 81 25.13 10.05 5.53
N TYR A 82 23.81 10.05 5.76
CA TYR A 82 23.21 10.02 7.09
C TYR A 82 22.97 8.60 7.63
N LEU A 83 23.31 7.55 6.88
CA LEU A 83 23.13 6.16 7.33
C LEU A 83 23.76 5.90 8.72
N PRO A 84 25.01 6.34 9.02
CA PRO A 84 25.58 6.16 10.35
C PRO A 84 24.79 6.84 11.47
N ASP A 85 24.24 8.03 11.21
CA ASP A 85 23.41 8.78 12.16
C ASP A 85 22.07 8.05 12.40
N MET A 86 21.43 7.54 11.35
CA MET A 86 20.19 6.76 11.46
C MET A 86 20.41 5.47 12.26
N MET A 87 21.50 4.74 12.00
CA MET A 87 21.88 3.56 12.76
C MET A 87 22.20 3.88 14.23
N TYR A 88 22.83 5.03 14.49
CA TYR A 88 23.07 5.50 15.86
C TYR A 88 21.75 5.78 16.59
N LEU A 89 20.81 6.48 15.95
CA LEU A 89 19.48 6.73 16.52
C LEU A 89 18.75 5.41 16.81
N LYS A 90 18.89 4.40 15.94
CA LYS A 90 18.35 3.05 16.22
C LYS A 90 18.91 2.38 17.45
N ARG A 91 20.23 2.40 17.62
CA ARG A 91 20.88 1.86 18.82
C ARG A 91 20.46 2.59 20.11
N LYS A 92 19.87 3.78 19.99
CA LYS A 92 19.30 4.55 21.09
C LYS A 92 17.79 4.35 21.24
N GLU A 93 17.26 3.28 20.67
CA GLU A 93 15.84 2.87 20.75
C GLU A 93 14.86 3.87 20.15
N ILE A 94 15.31 4.72 19.23
CA ILE A 94 14.43 5.60 18.47
C ILE A 94 13.72 4.78 17.40
N SER A 95 12.40 4.84 17.41
CA SER A 95 11.51 4.19 16.44
C SER A 95 11.23 5.14 15.27
N PHE A 96 11.10 4.60 14.06
CA PHE A 96 10.94 5.39 12.84
C PHE A 96 9.55 5.19 12.24
N ILE A 97 8.93 6.30 11.87
CA ILE A 97 7.74 6.33 11.01
C ILE A 97 8.22 6.77 9.63
N LEU A 98 8.47 5.81 8.76
CA LEU A 98 8.96 6.03 7.40
C LEU A 98 7.79 6.47 6.50
N LEU A 99 7.80 7.72 6.06
CA LEU A 99 6.78 8.24 5.16
C LEU A 99 7.07 7.85 3.71
N ASN A 100 6.11 7.14 3.09
CA ASN A 100 6.11 6.76 1.69
C ASN A 100 7.37 6.01 1.22
N ALA A 101 7.98 5.22 2.11
CA ALA A 101 9.12 4.37 1.77
C ALA A 101 8.73 3.34 0.71
N GLN A 102 9.43 3.34 -0.43
CA GLN A 102 9.22 2.35 -1.50
C GLN A 102 9.90 1.02 -1.20
N ARG A 103 10.92 1.04 -0.35
CA ARG A 103 11.70 -0.12 0.08
C ARG A 103 12.07 0.06 1.54
N THR A 104 12.16 -1.04 2.27
CA THR A 104 12.67 -1.02 3.65
C THR A 104 14.13 -0.55 3.63
N PRO A 105 14.47 0.59 4.24
CA PRO A 105 15.84 1.07 4.31
C PRO A 105 16.65 0.20 5.29
N PRO A 106 17.99 0.11 5.13
CA PRO A 106 18.84 -0.75 5.94
C PRO A 106 18.88 -0.39 7.43
N PHE A 107 18.40 0.80 7.81
CA PHE A 107 18.31 1.26 9.19
C PHE A 107 16.96 0.99 9.86
N ALA A 108 16.01 0.38 9.16
CA ALA A 108 14.72 -0.02 9.72
C ALA A 108 14.62 -1.54 9.73
N GLU A 109 14.42 -2.11 10.92
CA GLU A 109 14.32 -3.56 11.12
C GLU A 109 12.84 -3.95 11.12
N ASP A 110 12.44 -4.82 10.19
CA ASP A 110 11.09 -5.39 10.05
C ASP A 110 9.93 -4.40 10.30
N PRO A 111 9.83 -3.29 9.53
CA PRO A 111 8.82 -2.28 9.77
C PRO A 111 7.41 -2.81 9.50
N VAL A 112 6.47 -2.42 10.38
CA VAL A 112 5.05 -2.70 10.22
C VAL A 112 4.43 -1.74 9.20
N PHE A 113 3.73 -2.28 8.20
CA PHE A 113 3.08 -1.47 7.18
C PHE A 113 1.72 -0.95 7.65
N LEU A 114 1.63 0.36 7.84
CA LEU A 114 0.41 1.05 8.23
C LEU A 114 -0.46 1.34 6.99
N SER A 115 -1.27 0.36 6.63
CA SER A 115 -2.23 0.44 5.51
C SER A 115 -3.34 1.46 5.80
N ASN A 116 -3.17 2.70 5.37
CA ASN A 116 -4.19 3.76 5.53
C ASN A 116 -5.08 3.99 4.30
N SER A 117 -4.70 3.39 3.17
CA SER A 117 -5.43 3.49 1.91
C SER A 117 -6.36 2.28 1.73
N ARG A 118 -7.35 2.15 2.62
CA ARG A 118 -8.40 1.12 2.54
C ARG A 118 -9.62 1.71 1.84
N TYR A 119 -9.84 1.26 0.62
CA TYR A 119 -10.96 1.67 -0.22
C TYR A 119 -11.97 0.55 -0.38
N PHE A 120 -13.22 0.95 -0.51
CA PHE A 120 -14.29 0.08 -0.95
C PHE A 120 -14.78 0.55 -2.32
N ILE A 121 -14.91 -0.37 -3.27
CA ILE A 121 -15.49 -0.14 -4.58
C ILE A 121 -16.67 -1.08 -4.76
N ARG A 122 -17.86 -0.50 -4.89
CA ARG A 122 -19.10 -1.26 -5.07
C ARG A 122 -19.14 -1.91 -6.44
N ALA A 123 -19.28 -3.23 -6.47
CA ALA A 123 -19.36 -4.00 -7.71
C ALA A 123 -20.08 -5.35 -7.48
N ARG A 124 -20.88 -5.79 -8.46
CA ARG A 124 -21.59 -7.08 -8.38
C ARG A 124 -21.26 -8.00 -9.55
N GLY A 125 -21.29 -9.31 -9.30
CA GLY A 125 -21.09 -10.32 -10.33
C GLY A 125 -19.79 -10.11 -11.12
N ASP A 126 -19.92 -9.97 -12.44
CA ASP A 126 -18.80 -9.81 -13.37
C ASP A 126 -18.19 -8.40 -13.36
N GLU A 127 -18.87 -7.40 -12.79
CA GLU A 127 -18.32 -6.03 -12.65
C GLU A 127 -17.06 -6.05 -11.79
N ARG A 128 -16.95 -6.99 -10.86
CA ARG A 128 -15.74 -7.14 -10.03
C ARG A 128 -14.50 -7.41 -10.89
N TYR A 129 -14.60 -8.19 -11.96
CA TYR A 129 -13.49 -8.44 -12.89
C TYR A 129 -13.13 -7.20 -13.70
N ALA A 130 -14.12 -6.38 -14.05
CA ALA A 130 -13.88 -5.08 -14.68
C ALA A 130 -13.10 -4.13 -13.77
N ILE A 131 -13.43 -4.12 -12.48
CA ILE A 131 -12.69 -3.35 -11.47
C ILE A 131 -11.26 -3.87 -11.31
N ILE A 132 -11.04 -5.19 -11.26
CA ILE A 132 -9.69 -5.77 -11.21
C ILE A 132 -8.88 -5.37 -12.45
N PHE A 133 -9.47 -5.45 -13.64
CA PHE A 133 -8.83 -4.99 -14.86
C PHE A 133 -8.48 -3.49 -14.80
N ALA A 134 -9.41 -2.66 -14.32
CA ALA A 134 -9.23 -1.23 -14.15
C ALA A 134 -8.07 -0.90 -13.20
N LEU A 135 -8.07 -1.53 -12.02
CA LEU A 135 -7.05 -1.35 -11.00
C LEU A 135 -5.69 -1.80 -11.51
N HIS A 136 -5.60 -2.91 -12.24
CA HIS A 136 -4.34 -3.36 -12.86
C HIS A 136 -3.81 -2.37 -13.92
N LYS A 137 -4.67 -1.66 -14.66
CA LYS A 137 -4.21 -0.61 -15.58
C LYS A 137 -3.64 0.62 -14.86
N ILE A 138 -3.98 0.81 -13.59
CA ILE A 138 -3.47 1.91 -12.76
C ILE A 138 -2.23 1.46 -11.96
N TYR A 139 -2.27 0.24 -11.41
CA TYR A 139 -1.27 -0.32 -10.52
C TYR A 139 -0.66 -1.57 -11.15
N LYS A 140 0.64 -1.51 -11.46
CA LYS A 140 1.41 -2.69 -11.89
C LYS A 140 1.69 -3.59 -10.67
N ASN A 141 1.77 -4.90 -10.89
CA ASN A 141 2.06 -5.91 -9.84
C ASN A 141 1.03 -5.93 -8.70
N MET A 142 -0.24 -6.18 -9.06
CA MET A 142 -1.35 -6.22 -8.10
C MET A 142 -1.63 -7.65 -7.62
N TRP A 143 -1.97 -7.78 -6.34
CA TRP A 143 -2.42 -9.02 -5.72
C TRP A 143 -3.93 -9.07 -5.67
N VAL A 144 -4.53 -10.23 -5.97
CA VAL A 144 -5.97 -10.45 -5.92
C VAL A 144 -6.29 -11.58 -4.97
N VAL A 145 -7.04 -11.29 -3.91
CA VAL A 145 -7.53 -12.28 -2.96
C VAL A 145 -8.97 -12.61 -3.30
N CYS A 146 -9.23 -13.85 -3.71
CA CYS A 146 -10.57 -14.31 -4.07
C CYS A 146 -10.79 -15.79 -3.74
N LYS A 147 -12.05 -16.23 -3.70
CA LYS A 147 -12.40 -17.64 -3.50
C LYS A 147 -12.17 -18.48 -4.76
N ASN A 148 -12.43 -17.91 -5.94
CA ASN A 148 -12.34 -18.61 -7.22
C ASN A 148 -11.01 -18.32 -7.95
N VAL A 149 -9.92 -18.82 -7.37
CA VAL A 149 -8.54 -18.58 -7.82
C VAL A 149 -8.34 -18.96 -9.29
N GLU A 150 -8.78 -20.16 -9.69
CA GLU A 150 -8.55 -20.64 -11.07
C GLU A 150 -9.30 -19.80 -12.11
N ARG A 151 -10.53 -19.37 -11.81
CA ARG A 151 -11.24 -18.46 -12.73
C ARG A 151 -10.51 -17.13 -12.87
N MET A 152 -9.95 -16.59 -11.78
CA MET A 152 -9.19 -15.34 -11.84
C MET A 152 -7.84 -15.52 -12.56
N ARG A 153 -7.16 -16.66 -12.41
CA ARG A 153 -5.93 -16.98 -13.15
C ARG A 153 -6.19 -17.08 -14.66
N MET A 154 -7.22 -17.81 -15.05
CA MET A 154 -7.63 -17.88 -16.46
C MET A 154 -7.99 -16.48 -16.99
N PHE A 155 -8.73 -15.69 -16.21
CA PHE A 155 -9.04 -14.31 -16.59
C PHE A 155 -7.79 -13.45 -16.77
N SER A 156 -6.81 -13.54 -15.86
CA SER A 156 -5.55 -12.80 -15.96
C SER A 156 -4.74 -13.21 -17.17
N GLU A 157 -4.70 -14.50 -17.51
CA GLU A 157 -4.02 -15.00 -18.71
C GLU A 157 -4.66 -14.46 -20.00
N VAL A 158 -5.99 -14.48 -20.10
CA VAL A 158 -6.72 -14.00 -21.29
C VAL A 158 -6.44 -12.51 -21.57
N PHE A 159 -6.36 -11.70 -20.53
CA PHE A 159 -6.10 -10.27 -20.63
C PHE A 159 -4.63 -9.87 -20.42
N LYS A 160 -3.73 -10.86 -20.31
CA LYS A 160 -2.29 -10.69 -20.03
C LYS A 160 -2.02 -9.73 -18.87
N LEU A 161 -2.75 -9.93 -17.76
CA LEU A 161 -2.59 -9.17 -16.54
C LEU A 161 -1.54 -9.84 -15.65
N GLU A 162 -0.54 -9.09 -15.22
CA GLU A 162 0.48 -9.55 -14.28
C GLU A 162 -0.10 -9.47 -12.86
N LEU A 163 -0.94 -10.46 -12.52
CA LEU A 163 -1.63 -10.57 -11.25
C LEU A 163 -1.09 -11.74 -10.42
N VAL A 164 -0.86 -11.48 -9.12
CA VAL A 164 -0.66 -12.55 -8.14
C VAL A 164 -2.01 -12.91 -7.54
N VAL A 165 -2.54 -14.08 -7.88
CA VAL A 165 -3.86 -14.53 -7.40
C VAL A 165 -3.70 -15.48 -6.23
N VAL A 166 -4.27 -15.10 -5.09
CA VAL A 166 -4.19 -15.82 -3.82
C VAL A 166 -5.58 -16.25 -3.37
N LYS A 167 -5.66 -17.44 -2.75
CA LYS A 167 -6.93 -17.95 -2.24
C LYS A 167 -7.33 -17.18 -0.98
N HIS A 168 -8.61 -16.87 -0.87
CA HIS A 168 -9.16 -16.33 0.36
C HIS A 168 -8.90 -17.27 1.56
N GLY A 169 -8.28 -16.72 2.61
CA GLY A 169 -7.90 -17.46 3.83
C GLY A 169 -6.43 -17.83 3.91
N ASP A 170 -5.68 -17.70 2.81
CA ASP A 170 -4.23 -17.83 2.84
C ASP A 170 -3.59 -16.59 3.49
N ASP A 171 -2.44 -16.77 4.14
CA ASP A 171 -1.69 -15.68 4.77
C ASP A 171 -1.10 -14.76 3.69
N VAL A 172 -1.58 -13.52 3.61
CA VAL A 172 -1.11 -12.53 2.63
C VAL A 172 -0.20 -11.54 3.35
N LYS A 173 1.10 -11.78 3.28
CA LYS A 173 2.12 -10.86 3.82
C LYS A 173 2.69 -10.00 2.73
N GLY A 174 2.39 -8.70 2.81
CA GLY A 174 3.22 -7.59 2.37
C GLY A 174 3.78 -7.65 0.95
N ARG A 175 3.16 -6.90 0.04
CA ARG A 175 3.80 -5.84 -0.80
C ARG A 175 2.80 -5.32 -1.85
N GLY A 176 2.80 -4.00 -2.07
CA GLY A 176 2.06 -3.33 -3.15
C GLY A 176 0.55 -3.20 -2.93
N VAL A 177 -0.21 -3.36 -4.01
CA VAL A 177 -1.67 -3.17 -4.06
C VAL A 177 -2.39 -4.50 -3.96
N VAL A 178 -3.31 -4.62 -3.01
CA VAL A 178 -4.14 -5.81 -2.79
C VAL A 178 -5.60 -5.48 -3.09
N ALA A 179 -6.23 -6.29 -3.94
CA ALA A 179 -7.66 -6.25 -4.21
C ALA A 179 -8.33 -7.50 -3.64
N VAL A 180 -9.29 -7.32 -2.74
CA VAL A 180 -10.04 -8.41 -2.10
C VAL A 180 -11.45 -8.44 -2.70
N MET A 181 -11.82 -9.57 -3.32
CA MET A 181 -13.11 -9.73 -3.99
C MET A 181 -14.17 -10.44 -3.16
N ASP A 182 -13.76 -11.21 -2.16
CA ASP A 182 -14.65 -12.05 -1.37
C ASP A 182 -14.25 -11.94 0.10
N GLY A 183 -15.17 -11.49 0.97
CA GLY A 183 -14.94 -11.46 2.42
C GLY A 183 -13.96 -10.41 2.92
N PHE A 184 -13.90 -10.26 4.24
CA PHE A 184 -12.92 -9.41 4.92
C PHE A 184 -11.64 -10.18 5.17
N VAL A 185 -10.51 -9.58 4.83
CA VAL A 185 -9.19 -10.17 5.10
C VAL A 185 -8.33 -9.12 5.76
N ASN A 186 -7.75 -9.45 6.91
CA ASN A 186 -6.78 -8.58 7.54
C ASN A 186 -5.44 -8.77 6.84
N VAL A 187 -5.08 -7.82 5.98
CA VAL A 187 -3.86 -7.87 5.16
C VAL A 187 -3.06 -6.59 5.38
N GLU A 188 -1.76 -6.75 5.58
CA GLU A 188 -0.80 -5.65 5.60
C GLU A 188 -0.32 -5.36 4.18
N CYS A 189 -0.66 -4.18 3.64
CA CYS A 189 -0.34 -3.76 2.27
C CYS A 189 -0.31 -2.23 2.11
N GLU A 190 0.17 -1.72 0.97
CA GLU A 190 0.25 -0.27 0.70
C GLU A 190 -1.15 0.31 0.39
N LYS A 191 -1.92 -0.39 -0.45
CA LYS A 191 -3.30 -0.05 -0.81
C LYS A 191 -4.16 -1.29 -0.79
N LEU A 192 -5.31 -1.19 -0.15
CA LEU A 192 -6.29 -2.26 -0.04
C LEU A 192 -7.59 -1.85 -0.70
N PHE A 193 -8.02 -2.59 -1.71
CA PHE A 193 -9.29 -2.39 -2.41
C PHE A 193 -10.24 -3.54 -2.11
N TYR A 194 -11.34 -3.26 -1.43
CA TYR A 194 -12.45 -4.20 -1.30
C TYR A 194 -13.40 -4.00 -2.48
N VAL A 195 -13.55 -5.03 -3.31
CA VAL A 195 -14.33 -5.00 -4.54
C VAL A 195 -15.57 -5.88 -4.37
N GLY A 196 -16.71 -5.28 -4.06
CA GLY A 196 -17.92 -6.05 -3.74
C GLY A 196 -19.01 -5.25 -3.05
N GLU A 197 -19.41 -5.70 -1.86
CA GLU A 197 -20.39 -5.04 -1.01
C GLU A 197 -19.76 -4.09 0.00
N GLU A 198 -20.54 -3.09 0.42
CA GLU A 198 -20.06 -1.99 1.24
C GLU A 198 -19.55 -2.46 2.60
N CYS A 199 -18.39 -1.93 2.96
CA CYS A 199 -17.66 -2.30 4.15
C CYS A 199 -17.61 -1.12 5.12
N LYS A 200 -18.09 -1.30 6.36
CA LYS A 200 -18.02 -0.26 7.39
C LYS A 200 -16.56 0.13 7.67
N GLY A 201 -16.29 1.43 7.74
CA GLY A 201 -14.96 1.97 8.08
C GLY A 201 -13.98 2.08 6.91
N MET A 202 -14.42 1.89 5.66
CA MET A 202 -13.59 2.06 4.47
C MET A 202 -14.04 3.26 3.65
N LYS A 203 -13.09 3.91 2.96
CA LYS A 203 -13.41 5.06 2.10
C LYS A 203 -14.04 4.56 0.79
N PRO A 204 -15.25 5.00 0.40
CA PRO A 204 -15.80 4.64 -0.89
C PRO A 204 -14.94 5.27 -2.00
N MET A 205 -14.68 4.50 -3.05
CA MET A 205 -13.98 4.96 -4.25
C MET A 205 -14.80 4.59 -5.48
N VAL A 206 -15.00 5.58 -6.37
CA VAL A 206 -15.61 5.38 -7.68
C VAL A 206 -14.50 5.44 -8.71
N LEU A 207 -14.36 4.38 -9.51
CA LEU A 207 -13.43 4.37 -10.64
C LEU A 207 -14.11 4.96 -11.87
N GLU A 208 -13.46 5.92 -12.53
CA GLU A 208 -13.91 6.47 -13.80
C GLU A 208 -13.75 5.43 -14.92
N MET A 209 -14.84 4.75 -15.24
CA MET A 209 -14.86 3.66 -16.24
C MET A 209 -14.78 4.15 -17.69
N GLY A 210 -14.78 5.46 -17.95
CA GLY A 210 -14.81 6.04 -19.30
C GLY A 210 -13.69 5.52 -20.21
N LYS A 211 -12.49 5.30 -19.67
CA LYS A 211 -11.35 4.74 -20.41
C LYS A 211 -11.39 3.21 -20.57
N ILE A 212 -12.21 2.53 -19.78
CA ILE A 212 -12.34 1.05 -19.73
C ILE A 212 -13.62 0.58 -20.42
N GLY A 213 -14.54 1.50 -20.78
CA GLY A 213 -15.82 1.19 -21.41
C GLY A 213 -15.72 0.28 -22.63
N LYS A 214 -14.67 0.43 -23.45
CA LYS A 214 -14.39 -0.44 -24.61
C LYS A 214 -14.02 -1.87 -24.22
N PHE A 215 -13.55 -2.11 -23.00
CA PHE A 215 -13.20 -3.45 -22.51
C PHE A 215 -14.32 -4.11 -21.69
N LEU A 216 -15.32 -3.34 -21.21
CA LEU A 216 -16.40 -3.88 -20.38
C LEU A 216 -17.17 -5.03 -21.05
N HIS A 217 -17.51 -4.89 -22.33
CA HIS A 217 -18.21 -5.94 -23.07
C HIS A 217 -17.34 -7.20 -23.19
N ARG A 218 -16.05 -7.04 -23.53
CA ARG A 218 -15.10 -8.15 -23.64
C ARG A 218 -14.88 -8.85 -22.32
N ILE A 219 -14.77 -8.10 -21.23
CA ILE A 219 -14.63 -8.66 -19.88
C ILE A 219 -15.85 -9.51 -19.53
N ARG A 220 -17.06 -9.04 -19.84
CA ARG A 220 -18.29 -9.82 -19.65
C ARG A 220 -18.31 -11.08 -20.52
N ASP A 221 -17.92 -10.96 -21.79
CA ASP A 221 -17.85 -12.10 -22.70
C ASP A 221 -16.88 -13.17 -22.17
N VAL A 222 -15.67 -12.78 -21.77
CA VAL A 222 -14.69 -13.69 -21.16
C VAL A 222 -15.25 -14.32 -19.88
N CYS A 223 -15.84 -13.53 -18.98
CA CYS A 223 -16.47 -14.04 -17.77
C CYS A 223 -17.56 -15.09 -18.06
N SER A 224 -18.34 -14.89 -19.13
CA SER A 224 -19.37 -15.85 -19.56
C SER A 224 -18.77 -17.14 -20.11
N MET A 225 -17.64 -17.05 -20.84
CA MET A 225 -16.91 -18.19 -21.39
C MET A 225 -16.20 -19.00 -20.29
N LEU A 226 -15.73 -18.34 -19.22
CA LEU A 226 -15.13 -18.96 -18.03
C LEU A 226 -16.19 -19.57 -17.10
N SER A 227 -17.07 -20.39 -17.69
CA SER A 227 -18.08 -21.17 -16.97
C SER A 227 -17.44 -22.17 -16.00
N PRO A 228 -18.17 -22.65 -14.97
CA PRO A 228 -17.66 -23.66 -14.05
C PRO A 228 -17.15 -24.94 -14.71
N ALA A 229 -17.74 -25.33 -15.86
CA ALA A 229 -17.27 -26.48 -16.63
C ALA A 229 -15.92 -26.23 -17.28
N VAL A 230 -15.67 -25.02 -17.78
CA VAL A 230 -14.38 -24.62 -18.36
C VAL A 230 -13.31 -24.50 -17.27
N VAL A 231 -13.63 -23.81 -16.16
CA VAL A 231 -12.69 -23.64 -15.03
C VAL A 231 -12.29 -24.98 -14.41
N LYS A 232 -13.18 -25.98 -14.41
CA LYS A 232 -12.89 -27.35 -13.94
C LYS A 232 -12.25 -28.26 -15.02
N GLY A 233 -11.89 -27.72 -16.19
CA GLY A 233 -11.30 -28.49 -17.29
C GLY A 233 -12.25 -29.47 -17.99
N LYS A 234 -13.54 -29.45 -17.68
CA LYS A 234 -14.56 -30.34 -18.27
C LYS A 234 -15.02 -29.91 -19.67
N ARG A 235 -14.76 -28.65 -20.05
CA ARG A 235 -15.03 -28.08 -21.38
C ARG A 235 -13.82 -27.27 -21.83
N ARG A 236 -13.44 -27.40 -23.10
CA ARG A 236 -12.35 -26.57 -23.67
C ARG A 236 -12.80 -25.12 -23.79
N LEU A 237 -11.91 -24.19 -23.44
CA LEU A 237 -12.08 -22.78 -23.72
C LEU A 237 -11.92 -22.54 -25.22
N ASP A 238 -12.88 -21.84 -25.83
CA ASP A 238 -12.82 -21.50 -27.25
C ASP A 238 -11.89 -20.30 -27.45
N ILE A 239 -10.58 -20.58 -27.54
CA ILE A 239 -9.53 -19.55 -27.66
C ILE A 239 -9.69 -18.72 -28.94
N ASN A 240 -10.33 -19.25 -29.99
CA ASN A 240 -10.54 -18.52 -31.25
C ASN A 240 -11.46 -17.31 -31.06
N ARG A 241 -12.37 -17.35 -30.08
CA ARG A 241 -13.22 -16.20 -29.69
C ARG A 241 -12.47 -15.15 -28.87
N LEU A 242 -11.25 -15.44 -28.43
CA LEU A 242 -10.40 -14.56 -27.63
C LEU A 242 -9.32 -13.85 -28.49
N CYS A 243 -9.20 -14.21 -29.77
CA CYS A 243 -8.30 -13.54 -30.72
C CYS A 243 -8.64 -12.04 -30.82
N ASN A 244 -7.62 -11.19 -30.65
CA ASN A 244 -7.70 -9.71 -30.68
C ASN A 244 -8.43 -9.03 -29.51
N ILE A 245 -8.59 -9.68 -28.35
CA ILE A 245 -9.20 -9.05 -27.15
C ILE A 245 -8.49 -7.76 -26.69
N GLU A 246 -7.25 -7.53 -27.09
CA GLU A 246 -6.47 -6.34 -26.76
C GLU A 246 -6.52 -5.20 -27.81
N LYS A 247 -7.02 -5.45 -29.05
CA LYS A 247 -7.15 -4.42 -30.11
C LYS A 247 -8.46 -3.67 -30.02
#